data_AF-A0A4T3F4D4-F1
#
_entry.id   AF-A0A4T3F4D4-F1
#
_cell.length_a   1.000
_cell.length_b   1.000
_cell.length_c   1.000
_cell.angle_alpha   90.00
_cell.angle_beta   90.00
_cell.angle_gamma   90.00
#
_symmetry.space_group_name_H-M   'P 1'
#
loop_
_entity.id
_entity.type
_entity.pdbx_description
1 polymer ?
#
loop_
_entity_poly.entity_id
_entity_poly.type
_entity_poly.pdbx_seq_one_letter_code
_entity_poly.pdbx_strand_id
1 'polypeptide(L)'
;MTATDIIAFEDTAFGELDAAHRLRNAVLKEALPKPGTFGFRGDIALAFQDQVADEARPPAYSIEQVLAVADAASGKIPLLAGYLHDFTWLKDVGEVLEDYLSPEGTYVFFVNNIDFLKKYRVPLSGSLMAYVLPLDESTVWKEVLELVGIEKNDIKKLGAAEKLEYVMDAVAKFEATYPELSYEDGLSVMEPVRNRNENRPV
;
A
#
# COMPACT_ATOMS: atom_id res chain seq x y z
N MET A 1 9.78 -30.61 14.03
CA MET A 1 9.48 -29.16 13.90
C MET A 1 10.82 -28.47 13.82
N THR A 2 11.33 -28.28 12.62
CA THR A 2 12.51 -27.42 12.39
C THR A 2 12.10 -26.00 12.74
N ALA A 3 12.95 -25.29 13.49
CA ALA A 3 12.76 -23.87 13.74
C ALA A 3 12.66 -23.19 12.37
N THR A 4 11.45 -22.75 12.01
CA THR A 4 11.29 -21.73 10.99
C THR A 4 12.05 -20.54 11.54
N ASP A 5 13.15 -20.14 10.88
CA ASP A 5 13.86 -18.92 11.25
C ASP A 5 12.82 -17.79 11.30
N ILE A 6 12.52 -17.35 12.52
CA ILE A 6 11.57 -16.28 12.77
C ILE A 6 12.24 -15.04 12.22
N ILE A 7 11.73 -14.51 11.11
CA ILE A 7 12.22 -13.28 10.50
C ILE A 7 12.12 -12.18 11.55
N ALA A 8 13.24 -11.51 11.85
CA ALA A 8 13.20 -10.33 12.69
C ALA A 8 12.58 -9.18 11.90
N PHE A 9 11.69 -8.44 12.53
CA PHE A 9 11.02 -7.29 11.93
C PHE A 9 12.03 -6.26 11.38
N GLU A 10 13.13 -6.11 12.13
CA GLU A 10 14.25 -5.22 11.90
C GLU A 10 15.06 -5.59 10.65
N ASP A 11 15.01 -6.84 10.21
CA ASP A 11 15.72 -7.34 9.02
C ASP A 11 14.94 -7.07 7.72
N THR A 12 13.83 -6.34 7.79
CA THR A 12 12.96 -6.02 6.66
C THR A 12 12.90 -4.52 6.41
N ALA A 13 12.49 -4.11 5.20
CA ALA A 13 12.22 -2.70 4.88
C ALA A 13 11.29 -2.01 5.89
N PHE A 14 10.37 -2.76 6.51
CA PHE A 14 9.47 -2.21 7.52
C PHE A 14 10.20 -1.80 8.80
N GLY A 15 11.30 -2.46 9.17
CA GLY A 15 12.14 -2.10 10.31
C GLY A 15 12.66 -0.67 10.20
N GLU A 16 13.23 -0.32 9.05
CA GLU A 16 13.72 1.04 8.78
C GLU A 16 12.59 2.07 8.73
N LEU A 17 11.47 1.74 8.07
CA LEU A 17 10.31 2.62 8.01
C LEU A 17 9.72 2.90 9.41
N ASP A 18 9.73 1.91 10.31
CA ASP A 18 9.25 2.06 11.68
C ASP A 18 10.21 2.88 12.55
N ALA A 19 11.52 2.66 12.39
CA ALA A 19 12.55 3.48 13.01
C ALA A 19 12.47 4.94 12.56
N ALA A 20 12.08 5.19 11.29
CA ALA A 20 11.77 6.51 10.76
C ALA A 20 10.37 7.03 11.16
N HIS A 21 9.67 6.33 12.04
CA HIS A 21 8.32 6.65 12.52
C HIS A 21 7.26 6.78 11.40
N ARG A 22 7.44 6.04 10.30
CA ARG A 22 6.53 6.07 9.15
C ARG A 22 5.41 5.04 9.26
N LEU A 23 5.62 3.89 9.91
CA LEU A 23 4.55 2.92 10.10
C LEU A 23 3.58 3.39 11.19
N ARG A 24 2.29 3.51 10.83
CA ARG A 24 1.23 3.99 11.72
C ARG A 24 0.04 3.06 11.68
N ASN A 25 -0.81 3.15 12.71
CA ASN A 25 -2.12 2.49 12.78
C ASN A 25 -2.09 1.00 12.39
N ALA A 26 -1.08 0.27 12.86
CA ALA A 26 -0.86 -1.12 12.50
C ALA A 26 -2.05 -1.99 12.94
N VAL A 27 -2.72 -2.60 11.96
CA VAL A 27 -3.72 -3.67 12.12
C VAL A 27 -3.04 -5.03 12.07
N LEU A 28 -1.94 -5.15 11.32
CA LEU A 28 -1.11 -6.34 11.21
C LEU A 28 0.35 -5.91 11.08
N LYS A 29 1.25 -6.53 11.85
CA LYS A 29 2.70 -6.33 11.81
C LYS A 29 3.37 -7.61 12.33
N GLU A 30 3.40 -8.65 11.50
CA GLU A 30 3.87 -9.99 11.88
C GLU A 30 4.47 -10.75 10.69
N ALA A 31 5.24 -11.80 10.99
CA ALA A 31 5.76 -12.71 9.97
C ALA A 31 4.62 -13.45 9.24
N LEU A 32 4.80 -13.69 7.94
CA LEU A 32 3.83 -14.43 7.13
C LEU A 32 4.14 -15.95 7.14
N PRO A 33 3.18 -16.81 6.76
CA PRO A 33 3.42 -18.26 6.70
C PRO A 33 4.58 -18.66 5.77
N LYS A 34 4.79 -17.94 4.66
CA LYS A 34 5.92 -18.11 3.75
C LYS A 34 7.21 -17.66 4.45
N PRO A 35 8.20 -18.54 4.58
CA PRO A 35 9.49 -18.17 5.18
C PRO A 35 10.16 -17.03 4.40
N GLY A 36 10.82 -16.14 5.13
CA GLY A 36 11.47 -14.95 4.57
C GLY A 36 10.57 -13.74 4.31
N THR A 37 9.24 -13.83 4.49
CA THR A 37 8.34 -12.68 4.29
C THR A 37 7.66 -12.16 5.56
N PHE A 38 7.46 -10.85 5.61
CA PHE A 38 6.82 -10.14 6.72
C PHE A 38 5.65 -9.30 6.21
N GLY A 39 4.55 -9.30 6.93
CA GLY A 39 3.32 -8.62 6.55
C GLY A 39 3.12 -7.32 7.31
N PHE A 40 2.61 -6.30 6.62
CA PHE A 40 2.14 -5.07 7.24
C PHE A 40 0.76 -4.68 6.74
N ARG A 41 -0.13 -4.33 7.66
CA ARG A 41 -1.38 -3.62 7.38
C ARG A 41 -1.51 -2.42 8.32
N GLY A 42 -1.76 -1.25 7.78
CA GLY A 42 -1.81 0.00 8.55
C GLY A 42 -1.68 1.19 7.61
N ASP A 43 -0.94 2.21 8.04
CA ASP A 43 -0.66 3.39 7.23
C ASP A 43 0.86 3.63 7.15
N ILE A 44 1.33 4.27 6.07
CA ILE A 44 2.72 4.68 5.88
C ILE A 44 2.76 6.20 5.71
N ALA A 45 3.39 6.90 6.65
CA ALA A 45 3.56 8.34 6.60
C ALA A 45 4.47 8.76 5.45
N LEU A 46 3.99 9.69 4.62
CA LEU A 46 4.75 10.28 3.53
C LEU A 46 5.45 11.57 4.00
N ALA A 47 4.70 12.43 4.71
CA ALA A 47 5.22 13.67 5.26
C ALA A 47 4.82 13.85 6.73
N PHE A 48 5.67 14.56 7.48
CA PHE A 48 5.44 14.93 8.88
C PHE A 48 5.17 16.42 8.99
N GLN A 49 4.44 16.82 10.03
CA GLN A 49 4.24 18.23 10.36
C GLN A 49 5.43 18.75 11.18
N ASP A 50 5.72 20.05 11.10
CA ASP A 50 6.71 20.67 11.96
C ASP A 50 6.37 20.43 13.43
N GLN A 51 7.32 19.85 14.17
CA GLN A 51 7.12 19.53 15.56
C GLN A 51 7.16 20.83 16.40
N VAL A 52 6.01 21.21 16.96
CA VAL A 52 5.93 22.26 17.96
C VAL A 52 5.78 21.60 19.33
N ALA A 53 6.83 21.71 20.17
CA ALA A 53 6.95 21.11 21.50
C ALA A 53 6.98 19.55 21.53
N ASP A 54 6.83 18.96 22.72
CA ASP A 54 7.01 17.51 22.97
C ASP A 54 5.80 16.65 22.58
N GLU A 55 4.81 17.20 21.87
CA GLU A 55 3.64 16.43 21.41
C GLU A 55 3.94 15.69 20.10
N ALA A 56 3.83 14.36 20.12
CA ALA A 56 3.86 13.55 18.92
C ALA A 56 2.67 13.92 18.01
N ARG A 57 2.96 14.58 16.88
CA ARG A 57 1.94 14.98 15.89
C ARG A 57 1.64 13.81 14.95
N PRO A 58 0.38 13.67 14.48
CA PRO A 58 0.10 12.78 13.38
C PRO A 58 0.86 13.25 12.13
N PRO A 59 1.15 12.34 11.18
CA PRO A 59 1.67 12.71 9.87
C PRO A 59 0.84 13.82 9.22
N ALA A 60 1.46 14.61 8.33
CA ALA A 60 0.73 15.56 7.50
C ALA A 60 -0.20 14.81 6.53
N TYR A 61 0.31 13.74 5.93
CA TYR A 61 -0.45 12.80 5.10
C TYR A 61 0.29 11.46 4.97
N SER A 62 -0.43 10.42 4.55
CA SER A 62 0.03 9.03 4.53
C SER A 62 -0.57 8.27 3.34
N ILE A 63 0.07 7.15 2.98
CA ILE A 63 -0.63 6.05 2.32
C ILE A 63 -1.48 5.37 3.40
N GLU A 64 -2.77 5.26 3.17
CA GLU A 64 -3.71 4.70 4.14
C GLU A 64 -4.14 3.28 3.76
N GLN A 65 -4.57 2.49 4.75
CA GLN A 65 -5.10 1.13 4.55
C GLN A 65 -4.16 0.22 3.74
N VAL A 66 -2.86 0.40 3.96
CA VAL A 66 -1.78 -0.34 3.33
C VAL A 66 -1.97 -1.84 3.57
N LEU A 67 -1.77 -2.62 2.51
CA LEU A 67 -1.54 -4.06 2.53
C LEU A 67 -0.19 -4.28 1.87
N ALA A 68 0.82 -4.71 2.63
CA ALA A 68 2.17 -4.84 2.11
C ALA A 68 2.86 -6.09 2.60
N VAL A 69 3.78 -6.58 1.76
CA VAL A 69 4.70 -7.68 2.08
C VAL A 69 6.11 -7.18 1.89
N ALA A 70 6.96 -7.42 2.88
CA ALA A 70 8.40 -7.26 2.77
C ALA A 70 9.07 -8.63 2.62
N ASP A 71 10.15 -8.68 1.86
CA ASP A 71 11.00 -9.84 1.67
C ASP A 71 12.35 -9.58 2.34
N ALA A 72 12.70 -10.38 3.35
CA ALA A 72 13.90 -10.20 4.16
C ALA A 72 15.19 -10.50 3.38
N ALA A 73 15.14 -11.37 2.37
CA ALA A 73 16.31 -11.72 1.57
C ALA A 73 16.79 -10.56 0.69
N SER A 74 15.85 -9.82 0.10
CA SER A 74 16.11 -8.62 -0.69
C SER A 74 16.16 -7.35 0.16
N GLY A 75 15.55 -7.37 1.35
CA GLY A 75 15.34 -6.17 2.17
C GLY A 75 14.34 -5.19 1.55
N LYS A 76 13.49 -5.65 0.61
CA LYS A 76 12.57 -4.80 -0.17
C LYS A 76 11.10 -5.13 0.11
N ILE A 77 10.22 -4.27 -0.39
CA ILE A 77 8.76 -4.39 -0.41
C ILE A 77 8.36 -4.77 -1.84
N PRO A 78 8.23 -6.07 -2.16
CA PRO A 78 7.77 -6.49 -3.49
C PRO A 78 6.30 -6.20 -3.75
N LEU A 79 5.47 -6.02 -2.72
CA LEU A 79 4.03 -5.91 -2.86
C LEU A 79 3.49 -4.82 -1.94
N LEU A 80 2.77 -3.87 -2.51
CA LEU A 80 2.08 -2.82 -1.74
C LEU A 80 0.79 -2.44 -2.46
N ALA A 81 -0.33 -2.57 -1.76
CA ALA A 81 -1.59 -1.94 -2.11
C ALA A 81 -1.97 -0.91 -1.05
N GLY A 82 -2.47 0.26 -1.44
CA GLY A 82 -2.82 1.30 -0.48
C GLY A 82 -3.72 2.36 -1.07
N TYR A 83 -4.16 3.28 -0.23
CA TYR A 83 -5.04 4.37 -0.61
C TYR A 83 -4.33 5.73 -0.49
N LEU A 84 -4.53 6.56 -1.50
CA LEU A 84 -4.07 7.95 -1.53
C LEU A 84 -5.27 8.89 -1.56
N HIS A 85 -5.28 9.88 -0.67
CA HIS A 85 -6.32 10.90 -0.68
C HIS A 85 -6.24 11.82 -1.89
N ASP A 86 -5.05 11.99 -2.43
CA ASP A 86 -4.77 12.89 -3.52
C ASP A 86 -3.72 12.23 -4.41
N PHE A 87 -3.99 12.20 -5.72
CA PHE A 87 -3.06 11.69 -6.72
C PHE A 87 -1.67 12.34 -6.64
N THR A 88 -1.59 13.62 -6.26
CA THR A 88 -0.32 14.34 -6.14
C THR A 88 0.67 13.62 -5.23
N TRP A 89 0.18 12.93 -4.20
CA TRP A 89 1.00 12.20 -3.22
C TRP A 89 1.71 10.98 -3.82
N LEU A 90 1.31 10.51 -5.01
CA LEU A 90 1.99 9.40 -5.69
C LEU A 90 3.48 9.69 -5.93
N LYS A 91 3.83 10.95 -6.20
CA LYS A 91 5.22 11.40 -6.33
C LYS A 91 6.00 11.18 -5.03
N ASP A 92 5.41 11.57 -3.91
CA ASP A 92 6.03 11.38 -2.59
C ASP A 92 6.12 9.91 -2.21
N VAL A 93 5.18 9.05 -2.66
CA VAL A 93 5.34 7.59 -2.51
C VAL A 93 6.60 7.12 -3.23
N GLY A 94 6.77 7.54 -4.48
CA GLY A 94 7.93 7.18 -5.30
C GLY A 94 9.26 7.61 -4.69
N GLU A 95 9.31 8.81 -4.09
CA GLU A 95 10.52 9.37 -3.46
C GLU A 95 10.78 8.79 -2.07
N VAL A 96 9.76 8.71 -1.21
CA VAL A 96 9.91 8.22 0.17
C VAL A 96 10.19 6.72 0.20
N LEU A 97 9.61 5.96 -0.74
CA LEU A 97 9.76 4.51 -0.76
C LEU A 97 10.82 4.00 -1.75
N GLU A 98 11.50 4.86 -2.52
CA GLU A 98 12.43 4.47 -3.59
C GLU A 98 13.38 3.33 -3.18
N ASP A 99 14.08 3.51 -2.05
CA ASP A 99 15.06 2.55 -1.54
C ASP A 99 14.43 1.29 -0.93
N TYR A 100 13.11 1.24 -0.76
CA TYR A 100 12.39 0.12 -0.19
C TYR A 100 11.65 -0.71 -1.24
N LEU A 101 11.40 -0.17 -2.44
CA LEU A 101 10.64 -0.87 -3.47
C LEU A 101 11.51 -1.90 -4.20
N SER A 102 10.92 -3.07 -4.49
CA SER A 102 11.53 -4.07 -5.36
C SER A 102 11.38 -3.67 -6.84
N PRO A 103 12.41 -3.85 -7.70
CA PRO A 103 12.32 -3.56 -9.14
C PRO A 103 11.30 -4.43 -9.88
N GLU A 104 10.97 -5.61 -9.37
CA GLU A 104 9.98 -6.54 -9.92
C GLU A 104 8.64 -6.51 -9.16
N GLY A 105 8.41 -5.48 -8.34
CA GLY A 105 7.25 -5.43 -7.45
C GLY A 105 5.94 -5.03 -8.14
N THR A 106 4.83 -5.34 -7.45
CA THR A 106 3.48 -4.93 -7.86
C THR A 106 2.93 -3.89 -6.87
N TYR A 107 2.67 -2.69 -7.40
CA TYR A 107 2.23 -1.54 -6.61
C TYR A 107 0.85 -1.07 -7.08
N VAL A 108 -0.12 -1.03 -6.17
CA VAL A 108 -1.51 -0.67 -6.44
C VAL A 108 -1.92 0.48 -5.53
N PHE A 109 -2.32 1.60 -6.11
CA PHE A 109 -2.84 2.74 -5.37
C PHE A 109 -4.27 3.00 -5.79
N PHE A 110 -5.17 2.90 -4.82
CA PHE A 110 -6.51 3.41 -4.94
C PHE A 110 -6.46 4.90 -4.67
N VAL A 111 -6.95 5.73 -5.58
CA VAL A 111 -6.77 7.18 -5.51
C VAL A 111 -8.14 7.84 -5.41
N ASN A 112 -8.30 8.76 -4.46
CA ASN A 112 -9.59 9.35 -4.17
C ASN A 112 -10.16 10.21 -5.30
N ASN A 113 -9.30 10.94 -6.01
CA ASN A 113 -9.68 11.98 -6.93
C ASN A 113 -9.52 11.57 -8.40
N ILE A 114 -9.48 10.25 -8.66
CA ILE A 114 -9.60 9.69 -10.00
C ILE A 114 -11.09 9.53 -10.37
N ASP A 115 -11.43 9.72 -11.65
CA ASP A 115 -12.73 9.32 -12.22
C ASP A 115 -12.96 7.80 -12.01
N PHE A 116 -14.14 7.43 -11.50
CA PHE A 116 -14.51 6.05 -11.17
C PHE A 116 -14.47 5.07 -12.36
N LEU A 117 -14.51 5.57 -13.58
CA LEU A 117 -14.46 4.75 -14.79
C LEU A 117 -13.04 4.61 -15.36
N LYS A 118 -12.05 5.26 -14.76
CA LYS A 118 -10.68 5.31 -15.26
C LYS A 118 -9.75 4.43 -14.43
N LYS A 119 -8.77 3.85 -15.10
CA LYS A 119 -7.69 3.04 -14.50
C LYS A 119 -6.42 3.34 -15.29
N TYR A 120 -5.29 3.47 -14.63
CA TYR A 120 -4.04 3.89 -15.27
C TYR A 120 -2.84 3.05 -14.81
N ARG A 121 -1.81 3.06 -15.65
CA ARG A 121 -0.43 2.75 -15.28
C ARG A 121 0.35 4.07 -15.20
N VAL A 122 0.94 4.37 -14.05
CA VAL A 122 1.63 5.65 -13.82
C VAL A 122 3.06 5.39 -13.32
N PRO A 123 4.09 6.09 -13.82
CA PRO A 123 5.44 5.99 -13.26
C PRO A 123 5.44 6.26 -11.75
N LEU A 124 6.10 5.39 -11.00
CA LEU A 124 6.21 5.48 -9.55
C LEU A 124 7.60 5.95 -9.12
N SER A 125 8.64 5.19 -9.47
CA SER A 125 10.03 5.52 -9.18
C SER A 125 10.96 4.73 -10.12
N GLY A 126 11.99 5.36 -10.66
CA GLY A 126 12.84 4.74 -11.69
C GLY A 126 12.01 4.18 -12.86
N SER A 127 12.12 2.87 -13.10
CA SER A 127 11.33 2.14 -14.12
C SER A 127 10.04 1.51 -13.58
N LEU A 128 9.72 1.69 -12.29
CA LEU A 128 8.53 1.10 -11.68
C LEU A 128 7.27 1.83 -12.11
N MET A 129 6.22 1.05 -12.35
CA MET A 129 4.90 1.54 -12.73
C MET A 129 3.87 1.09 -11.69
N ALA A 130 3.09 2.04 -11.20
CA ALA A 130 1.97 1.82 -10.29
C ALA A 130 0.67 1.58 -11.07
N TYR A 131 -0.19 0.71 -10.55
CA TYR A 131 -1.61 0.69 -10.89
C TYR A 131 -2.31 1.80 -10.12
N VAL A 132 -2.96 2.73 -10.81
CA VAL A 132 -3.73 3.83 -10.21
C VAL A 132 -5.21 3.62 -10.53
N LEU A 133 -5.99 3.31 -9.49
CA LEU A 133 -7.35 2.78 -9.58
C LEU A 133 -8.34 3.61 -8.72
N PRO A 134 -9.63 3.61 -9.04
CA PRO A 134 -10.66 4.23 -8.22
C PRO A 134 -10.98 3.36 -7.00
N LEU A 135 -11.29 3.99 -5.87
CA LEU A 135 -11.84 3.33 -4.68
C LEU A 135 -13.36 3.47 -4.69
N ASP A 136 -14.11 2.43 -5.09
CA ASP A 136 -15.58 2.50 -5.19
C ASP A 136 -16.26 2.21 -3.84
N GLU A 137 -16.55 3.28 -3.09
CA GLU A 137 -17.28 3.31 -1.79
C GLU A 137 -16.93 2.18 -0.79
N SER A 138 -15.69 1.71 -0.79
CA SER A 138 -15.27 0.57 0.03
C SER A 138 -13.92 0.81 0.75
N THR A 139 -13.20 -0.26 1.06
CA THR A 139 -11.89 -0.24 1.71
C THR A 139 -10.88 -0.86 0.76
N VAL A 140 -9.60 -0.48 0.83
CA VAL A 140 -8.53 -1.11 0.03
C VAL A 140 -8.58 -2.63 0.10
N TRP A 141 -8.87 -3.19 1.28
CA TRP A 141 -9.07 -4.64 1.43
C TRP A 141 -10.10 -5.22 0.47
N LYS A 142 -11.29 -4.62 0.40
CA LYS A 142 -12.38 -5.10 -0.46
C LYS A 142 -12.05 -4.93 -1.94
N GLU A 143 -11.53 -3.76 -2.31
CA GLU A 143 -11.13 -3.51 -3.70
C GLU A 143 -10.04 -4.46 -4.17
N VAL A 144 -9.04 -4.76 -3.33
CA VAL A 144 -7.99 -5.72 -3.68
C VAL A 144 -8.59 -7.12 -3.85
N LEU A 145 -9.48 -7.56 -2.96
CA LEU A 145 -10.15 -8.86 -3.11
C LEU A 145 -10.89 -8.95 -4.45
N GLU A 146 -11.64 -7.92 -4.82
CA GLU A 146 -12.35 -7.88 -6.10
C GLU A 146 -11.37 -7.85 -7.28
N LEU A 147 -10.33 -7.01 -7.21
CA LEU A 147 -9.31 -6.87 -8.25
C LEU A 147 -8.65 -8.19 -8.61
N VAL A 148 -8.38 -9.03 -7.61
CA VAL A 148 -7.73 -10.34 -7.78
C VAL A 148 -8.70 -11.53 -7.77
N GLY A 149 -10.01 -11.27 -7.78
CA GLY A 149 -11.04 -12.30 -7.87
C GLY A 149 -11.13 -13.25 -6.66
N ILE A 150 -10.83 -12.76 -5.46
CA ILE A 150 -10.93 -13.52 -4.21
C ILE A 150 -12.27 -13.23 -3.54
N GLU A 151 -12.99 -14.30 -3.19
CA GLU A 151 -14.23 -14.20 -2.45
C GLU A 151 -14.01 -14.32 -0.93
N LYS A 152 -14.95 -13.78 -0.15
CA LYS A 152 -14.95 -13.91 1.32
C LYS A 152 -14.80 -15.37 1.78
N ASN A 153 -15.36 -16.33 1.03
CA ASN A 153 -15.33 -17.74 1.38
C ASN A 153 -13.96 -18.39 1.28
N ASP A 154 -13.08 -17.88 0.42
CA ASP A 154 -11.72 -18.39 0.23
C ASP A 154 -10.87 -18.15 1.47
N ILE A 155 -11.05 -16.98 2.08
CA ILE A 155 -10.22 -16.50 3.19
C ILE A 155 -10.87 -16.65 4.57
N LYS A 156 -12.14 -17.09 4.67
CA LYS A 156 -12.90 -17.04 5.94
C LYS A 156 -12.32 -17.87 7.09
N LYS A 157 -11.55 -18.93 6.78
CA LYS A 157 -10.96 -19.84 7.78
C LYS A 157 -9.52 -19.52 8.13
N LEU A 158 -8.90 -18.59 7.40
CA LEU A 158 -7.50 -18.21 7.57
C LEU A 158 -7.33 -17.26 8.78
N GLY A 159 -6.16 -17.29 9.41
CA GLY A 159 -5.67 -16.29 10.35
C GLY A 159 -5.29 -14.97 9.66
N ALA A 160 -4.96 -13.92 10.42
CA ALA A 160 -4.71 -12.60 9.86
C ALA A 160 -3.52 -12.57 8.88
N ALA A 161 -2.37 -13.14 9.29
CA ALA A 161 -1.19 -13.30 8.43
C ALA A 161 -1.47 -14.16 7.20
N GLU A 162 -2.13 -15.32 7.38
CA GLU A 162 -2.51 -16.22 6.27
C GLU A 162 -3.42 -15.53 5.26
N LYS A 163 -4.36 -14.68 5.71
CA LYS A 163 -5.21 -13.89 4.80
C LYS A 163 -4.39 -12.89 4.01
N LEU A 164 -3.49 -12.16 4.66
CA LEU A 164 -2.67 -11.18 3.97
C LEU A 164 -1.78 -11.86 2.93
N GLU A 165 -1.10 -12.94 3.30
CA GLU A 165 -0.30 -13.72 2.36
C GLU A 165 -1.13 -14.21 1.17
N TYR A 166 -2.27 -14.85 1.41
CA TYR A 166 -3.14 -15.38 0.35
C TYR A 166 -3.57 -14.28 -0.64
N VAL A 167 -3.93 -13.11 -0.13
CA VAL A 167 -4.37 -11.97 -0.96
C VAL A 167 -3.18 -11.36 -1.72
N MET A 168 -2.06 -11.14 -1.05
CA MET A 168 -0.90 -10.49 -1.67
C MET A 168 -0.20 -11.40 -2.68
N ASP A 169 -0.21 -12.72 -2.50
CA ASP A 169 0.26 -13.69 -3.50
C ASP A 169 -0.58 -13.67 -4.78
N ALA A 170 -1.86 -13.31 -4.69
CA ALA A 170 -2.71 -13.08 -5.86
C ALA A 170 -2.42 -11.72 -6.50
N VAL A 171 -2.16 -10.67 -5.70
CA VAL A 171 -1.69 -9.36 -6.20
C VAL A 171 -0.35 -9.48 -6.92
N ALA A 172 0.57 -10.31 -6.45
CA ALA A 172 1.85 -10.56 -7.11
C ALA A 172 1.71 -11.09 -8.54
N LYS A 173 0.59 -11.76 -8.83
CA LYS A 173 0.26 -12.34 -10.14
C LYS A 173 -0.71 -11.45 -10.94
N PHE A 174 -1.14 -10.33 -10.37
CA PHE A 174 -2.07 -9.44 -11.01
C PHE A 174 -1.39 -8.70 -12.16
N GLU A 175 -1.95 -8.90 -13.36
CA GLU A 175 -1.53 -8.20 -14.56
C GLU A 175 -2.78 -7.72 -15.30
N ALA A 176 -2.81 -6.43 -15.60
CA ALA A 176 -3.86 -5.83 -16.40
C ALA A 176 -3.28 -4.73 -17.29
N THR A 177 -3.77 -4.66 -18.53
CA THR A 177 -3.43 -3.57 -19.42
C THR A 177 -4.36 -2.39 -19.15
N TYR A 178 -3.80 -1.29 -18.66
CA TYR A 178 -4.47 0.02 -18.57
C TYR A 178 -3.68 1.06 -19.35
N PRO A 179 -4.32 2.16 -19.80
CA PRO A 179 -3.61 3.26 -20.42
C PRO A 179 -2.47 3.77 -19.52
N GLU A 180 -1.29 3.94 -20.11
CA GLU A 180 -0.19 4.63 -19.44
C GLU A 180 -0.49 6.13 -19.38
N LEU A 181 -0.15 6.73 -18.25
CA LEU A 181 -0.36 8.14 -17.98
C LEU A 181 0.89 8.68 -17.29
N SER A 182 1.46 9.76 -17.83
CA SER A 182 2.55 10.47 -17.15
C SER A 182 2.02 11.08 -15.83
N TYR A 183 2.92 11.41 -14.91
CA TYR A 183 2.51 12.08 -13.68
C TYR A 183 1.87 13.44 -13.99
N GLU A 184 2.46 14.21 -14.91
CA GLU A 184 2.01 15.54 -15.33
C GLU A 184 0.63 15.50 -16.01
N ASP A 185 0.38 14.53 -16.90
CA ASP A 185 -0.94 14.34 -17.50
C ASP A 185 -1.96 13.88 -16.46
N GLY A 186 -1.52 13.05 -15.50
CA GLY A 186 -2.28 12.67 -14.32
C GLY A 186 -2.83 13.87 -13.56
N LEU A 187 -1.97 14.84 -13.24
CA LEU A 187 -2.39 16.07 -12.56
C LEU A 187 -3.50 16.83 -13.30
N SER A 188 -3.54 16.73 -14.63
CA SER A 188 -4.48 17.46 -15.47
C SER A 188 -5.84 16.77 -15.60
N VAL A 189 -5.93 15.45 -15.35
CA VAL A 189 -7.17 14.67 -15.52
C VAL A 189 -7.82 14.25 -14.21
N MET A 190 -7.12 14.42 -13.08
CA MET A 190 -7.68 14.13 -11.76
C MET A 190 -8.74 15.18 -11.40
N GLU A 191 -9.81 14.70 -10.78
CA GLU A 191 -10.90 15.50 -10.26
C GLU A 191 -10.49 16.21 -8.96
N PRO A 192 -11.31 17.14 -8.44
CA PRO A 192 -11.14 17.64 -7.09
C PRO A 192 -11.16 16.51 -6.06
N VAL A 193 -10.34 16.64 -5.01
CA VAL A 193 -10.36 15.74 -3.86
C VAL A 193 -11.75 15.70 -3.25
N ARG A 194 -12.30 14.49 -3.12
CA ARG A 194 -13.67 14.24 -2.66
C ARG A 194 -13.69 14.14 -1.13
N ASN A 195 -14.68 14.78 -0.50
CA ASN A 195 -14.84 14.69 0.94
C ASN A 195 -15.40 13.32 1.33
N ARG A 196 -14.56 12.49 1.95
CA ARG A 196 -14.92 11.13 2.39
C ARG A 196 -16.05 11.08 3.42
N ASN A 197 -16.31 12.18 4.12
CA ASN A 197 -17.34 12.26 5.16
C ASN A 197 -18.65 12.89 4.67
N GLU A 198 -18.74 13.30 3.40
CA GLU A 198 -19.88 14.06 2.88
C GLU A 198 -21.22 13.30 3.00
N ASN A 199 -21.19 11.96 2.89
CA ASN A 199 -22.37 11.09 2.97
C ASN A 199 -22.43 10.21 4.22
N ARG A 200 -21.56 10.45 5.22
CA ARG A 200 -21.56 9.64 6.44
C ARG A 200 -22.65 10.15 7.38
N PRO A 201 -23.60 9.31 7.84
CA PRO A 201 -24.55 9.75 8.86
C PRO A 201 -23.78 10.13 10.12
N VAL A 202 -24.03 11.34 10.61
CA VAL A 202 -23.50 11.87 11.88
C VAL A 202 -24.00 11.06 13.08
#